data_AF-A0A1Q5ZWC3-F1
#
_entry.id   AF-A0A1Q5ZWC3-F1
#
_cell.length_a   1.000
_cell.length_b   1.000
_cell.length_c   1.000
_cell.angle_alpha   90.00
_cell.angle_beta   90.00
_cell.angle_gamma   90.00
#
_symmetry.space_group_name_H-M   'P 1'
#
loop_
_entity.id
_entity.type
_entity.pdbx_description
1 polymer ?
#
loop_
_entity_poly.entity_id
_entity_poly.type
_entity_poly.pdbx_seq_one_letter_code
_entity_poly.pdbx_strand_id
1 'polypeptide(L)'
;MRTNLKFLLLVLMIVLGQVASGQGIEKIAKKYLSKLSADKIYSLIGERNFSEMLKKPTSFDELTDKKSLNEFILTANMPKDKFLKQIATTASPNLKTQILHDLSLLKTDSKVNRANVLKELIALIIYIHRPVNIGSNKQITSVIFNGKPIRFSVLLDSCLFKMQESPSIKGMKTFIDAGEMTTFKSKDVDNWIYDSFQVHNSMLELAAQHPHDDIMTNSMFELLNKSLQSNAGIHLAMVLNYVFNPQLQSSNPGISHVRPDTGNLAHRSNLLKSIGHSVYYGSKVFQIRTDSLKHITYLYLGEAYPNQELIVKISSKVMQSFHSSPEMLFQNKFVYVKGTLISLEGKPEIIINDPRSISINN
;
A
#
# COMPACT_ATOMS: atom_id res chain seq x y z
N MET A 1 29.32 15.93 41.79
CA MET A 1 27.87 16.13 41.49
C MET A 1 27.51 16.21 40.00
N ARG A 2 28.44 16.10 39.03
CA ARG A 2 28.12 16.20 37.58
C ARG A 2 27.77 14.87 36.90
N THR A 3 28.03 13.73 37.54
CA THR A 3 27.81 12.37 37.01
C THR A 3 26.36 11.90 37.15
N ASN A 4 25.62 12.37 38.17
CA ASN A 4 24.25 11.91 38.42
C ASN A 4 23.21 12.56 37.48
N LEU A 5 23.49 13.74 36.92
CA LEU A 5 22.56 14.41 36.00
C LEU A 5 22.51 13.74 34.62
N LYS A 6 23.63 13.16 34.15
CA LYS A 6 23.68 12.39 32.89
C LYS A 6 22.96 11.06 33.01
N PHE A 7 23.06 10.39 34.17
CA PHE A 7 22.34 9.15 34.43
C PHE A 7 20.83 9.39 34.57
N LEU A 8 20.44 10.49 35.22
CA LEU A 8 19.02 10.88 35.34
C LEU A 8 18.41 11.28 33.98
N LEU A 9 19.15 11.97 33.10
CA LEU A 9 18.70 12.28 31.73
C LEU A 9 18.60 11.04 30.83
N LEU A 10 19.51 10.06 31.00
CA LEU A 10 19.47 8.79 30.28
C LEU A 10 18.25 7.94 30.71
N VAL A 11 17.96 7.90 32.02
CA VAL A 11 16.77 7.20 32.56
C VAL A 11 15.49 7.93 32.18
N LEU A 12 15.47 9.27 32.14
CA LEU A 12 14.30 10.04 31.68
C LEU A 12 14.02 9.83 30.18
N MET A 13 15.06 9.68 29.35
CA MET A 13 14.92 9.33 27.92
C MET A 13 14.42 7.89 27.72
N ILE A 14 14.80 6.95 28.60
CA ILE A 14 14.31 5.56 28.56
C ILE A 14 12.84 5.49 29.00
N VAL A 15 12.41 6.31 29.95
CA VAL A 15 11.02 6.35 30.44
C VAL A 15 10.08 7.15 29.51
N LEU A 16 10.58 8.18 28.82
CA LEU A 16 9.81 8.95 27.82
C LEU A 16 9.85 8.35 26.41
N GLY A 17 10.76 7.41 26.15
CA GLY A 17 10.92 6.73 24.86
C GLY A 17 10.05 5.48 24.64
N GLN A 18 9.28 5.05 25.65
CA GLN A 18 8.57 3.76 25.65
C GLN A 18 7.21 3.73 24.91
N VAL A 19 6.91 4.67 24.00
CA VAL A 19 5.57 4.75 23.35
C VAL A 19 5.62 4.79 21.81
N ALA A 20 6.77 4.59 21.17
CA ALA A 20 6.91 4.71 19.72
C ALA A 20 6.75 3.39 18.93
N SER A 21 6.34 2.29 19.57
CA SER A 21 6.27 0.98 18.92
C SER A 21 4.93 0.70 18.24
N GLY A 22 5.00 0.25 16.97
CA GLY A 22 3.85 -0.14 16.18
C GLY A 22 2.97 1.01 15.65
N GLN A 23 3.37 2.27 15.89
CA GLN A 23 2.70 3.43 15.34
C GLN A 23 2.70 3.46 13.80
N GLY A 24 3.64 2.77 13.12
CA GLY A 24 3.73 2.77 11.67
C GLY A 24 2.49 2.22 10.99
N ILE A 25 2.13 0.97 11.31
CA ILE A 25 0.93 0.31 10.77
C ILE A 25 -0.32 1.07 11.20
N GLU A 26 -0.43 1.44 12.49
CA GLU A 26 -1.58 2.18 13.01
C GLU A 26 -1.79 3.52 12.31
N LYS A 27 -0.73 4.34 12.26
CA LYS A 27 -0.77 5.68 11.65
C LYS A 27 -1.11 5.60 10.17
N ILE A 28 -0.51 4.65 9.45
CA ILE A 28 -0.77 4.47 8.03
C ILE A 28 -2.19 3.97 7.82
N ALA A 29 -2.62 2.90 8.52
CA ALA A 29 -3.96 2.37 8.39
C ALA A 29 -5.02 3.44 8.73
N LYS A 30 -4.90 4.14 9.87
CA LYS A 30 -5.81 5.22 10.26
C LYS A 30 -5.82 6.38 9.27
N LYS A 31 -4.67 6.74 8.70
CA LYS A 31 -4.58 7.81 7.69
C LYS A 31 -5.39 7.48 6.43
N TYR A 32 -5.41 6.22 6.02
CA TYR A 32 -6.03 5.79 4.76
C TYR A 32 -7.41 5.13 4.92
N LEU A 33 -7.88 4.91 6.15
CA LEU A 33 -9.25 4.46 6.40
C LEU A 33 -10.25 5.57 6.06
N SER A 34 -11.31 5.20 5.34
CA SER A 34 -12.47 6.06 5.19
C SER A 34 -13.17 6.22 6.54
N LYS A 35 -13.80 7.38 6.77
CA LYS A 35 -14.57 7.64 8.00
C LYS A 35 -15.60 6.53 8.26
N LEU A 36 -16.34 6.12 7.23
CA LEU A 36 -17.34 5.06 7.32
C LEU A 36 -16.73 3.72 7.79
N SER A 37 -15.59 3.34 7.22
CA SER A 37 -14.89 2.12 7.62
C SER A 37 -14.37 2.20 9.04
N ALA A 38 -13.76 3.33 9.43
CA ALA A 38 -13.30 3.56 10.80
C ALA A 38 -14.45 3.42 11.81
N ASP A 39 -15.59 4.09 11.57
CA ASP A 39 -16.77 4.04 12.43
C ASP A 39 -17.28 2.59 12.60
N LYS A 40 -17.33 1.82 11.50
CA LYS A 40 -17.74 0.41 11.53
C LYS A 40 -16.75 -0.47 12.31
N ILE A 41 -15.45 -0.32 12.08
CA ILE A 41 -14.42 -1.04 12.83
C ILE A 41 -14.55 -0.73 14.33
N TYR A 42 -14.66 0.55 14.69
CA TYR A 42 -14.72 0.98 16.08
C TYR A 42 -16.00 0.52 16.76
N SER A 43 -17.12 0.42 16.05
CA SER A 43 -18.33 -0.20 16.59
C SER A 43 -18.19 -1.70 16.87
N LEU A 44 -17.34 -2.42 16.11
CA LEU A 44 -17.19 -3.88 16.25
C LEU A 44 -16.19 -4.25 17.34
N ILE A 45 -15.06 -3.55 17.40
CA ILE A 45 -13.95 -3.93 18.28
C ILE A 45 -13.49 -2.79 19.20
N GLY A 46 -13.91 -1.55 18.98
CA GLY A 46 -13.43 -0.37 19.72
C GLY A 46 -12.11 0.19 19.17
N GLU A 47 -11.97 1.51 19.14
CA GLU A 47 -10.76 2.18 18.62
C GLU A 47 -9.50 1.78 19.39
N ARG A 48 -9.59 1.68 20.72
CA ARG A 48 -8.46 1.29 21.56
C ARG A 48 -7.95 -0.11 21.19
N ASN A 49 -8.85 -1.09 21.09
CA ASN A 49 -8.46 -2.45 20.73
C ASN A 49 -7.92 -2.51 19.30
N PHE A 50 -8.53 -1.79 18.36
CA PHE A 50 -7.97 -1.66 17.00
C PHE A 50 -6.53 -1.15 17.04
N SER A 51 -6.28 -0.08 17.79
CA SER A 51 -4.94 0.51 17.92
C SER A 51 -3.94 -0.43 18.59
N GLU A 52 -4.34 -1.12 19.67
CA GLU A 52 -3.49 -2.08 20.38
C GLU A 52 -3.08 -3.27 19.48
N MET A 53 -4.00 -3.77 18.66
CA MET A 53 -3.73 -4.84 17.70
C MET A 53 -2.74 -4.44 16.61
N LEU A 54 -2.78 -3.19 16.14
CA LEU A 54 -1.82 -2.70 15.15
C LEU A 54 -0.44 -2.45 15.75
N LYS A 55 -0.37 -2.23 17.08
CA LYS A 55 0.89 -2.01 17.78
C LYS A 55 1.64 -3.30 18.10
N LYS A 56 0.90 -4.38 18.32
CA LYS A 56 1.44 -5.70 18.65
C LYS A 56 1.03 -6.69 17.56
N PRO A 57 1.85 -6.84 16.50
CA PRO A 57 1.63 -7.87 15.50
C PRO A 57 1.46 -9.23 16.17
N THR A 58 0.26 -9.79 16.08
CA THR A 58 -0.10 -11.09 16.64
C THR A 58 0.89 -12.14 16.17
N SER A 59 1.41 -12.97 17.09
CA SER A 59 2.21 -14.13 16.70
C SER A 59 1.32 -15.19 16.03
N PHE A 60 1.90 -16.09 15.22
CA PHE A 60 1.10 -17.15 14.57
C PHE A 60 0.33 -18.00 15.59
N ASP A 61 0.94 -18.26 16.74
CA ASP A 61 0.37 -19.06 17.81
C ASP A 61 -0.84 -18.38 18.47
N GLU A 62 -0.85 -17.04 18.49
CA GLU A 62 -1.95 -16.22 19.03
C GLU A 62 -3.12 -16.04 18.05
N LEU A 63 -2.97 -16.44 16.78
CA LEU A 63 -4.08 -16.44 15.80
C LEU A 63 -5.13 -17.52 16.08
N THR A 64 -4.92 -18.34 17.13
CA THR A 64 -5.81 -19.38 17.70
C THR A 64 -6.20 -20.51 16.74
N ASP A 65 -6.08 -21.75 17.20
CA ASP A 65 -6.47 -23.03 16.54
C ASP A 65 -5.85 -23.40 15.17
N LYS A 66 -4.94 -22.58 14.62
CA LYS A 66 -4.44 -22.70 13.24
C LYS A 66 -3.28 -23.66 12.98
N LYS A 67 -3.06 -24.68 13.83
CA LYS A 67 -2.22 -25.84 13.45
C LYS A 67 -2.70 -26.54 12.15
N SER A 68 -3.89 -26.19 11.67
CA SER A 68 -4.53 -26.71 10.46
C SER A 68 -4.27 -25.93 9.17
N LEU A 69 -3.66 -24.73 9.22
CA LEU A 69 -3.34 -24.00 7.99
C LEU A 69 -2.09 -24.57 7.34
N ASN A 70 -2.18 -24.92 6.06
CA ASN A 70 -1.03 -25.32 5.28
C ASN A 70 -0.10 -24.12 5.05
N GLU A 71 1.15 -24.26 5.50
CA GLU A 71 2.21 -23.29 5.25
C GLU A 71 2.66 -23.30 3.79
N PHE A 72 3.12 -22.16 3.30
CA PHE A 72 3.74 -22.08 1.98
C PHE A 72 5.19 -22.58 2.07
N ILE A 73 5.49 -23.73 1.46
CA ILE A 73 6.87 -24.27 1.42
C ILE A 73 7.66 -23.57 0.31
N LEU A 74 8.05 -22.32 0.53
CA LEU A 74 8.66 -21.48 -0.51
C LEU A 74 10.18 -21.61 -0.52
N THR A 75 10.73 -22.02 -1.66
CA THR A 75 12.18 -22.04 -1.91
C THR A 75 12.68 -20.64 -2.23
N ALA A 76 13.81 -20.22 -1.63
CA ALA A 76 14.43 -18.92 -1.89
C ALA A 76 14.66 -18.65 -3.39
N ASN A 77 14.58 -17.37 -3.78
CA ASN A 77 14.81 -16.90 -5.15
C ASN A 77 13.92 -17.53 -6.23
N MET A 78 12.72 -18.02 -5.86
CA MET A 78 11.75 -18.54 -6.81
C MET A 78 11.23 -17.46 -7.78
N PRO A 79 11.23 -17.71 -9.11
CA PRO A 79 10.59 -16.83 -10.09
C PRO A 79 9.10 -16.60 -9.81
N LYS A 80 8.58 -15.40 -10.13
CA LYS A 80 7.20 -14.99 -9.81
C LYS A 80 6.13 -15.94 -10.34
N ASP A 81 6.27 -16.42 -11.57
CA ASP A 81 5.34 -17.35 -12.21
C ASP A 81 5.26 -18.69 -11.45
N LYS A 82 6.42 -19.25 -11.07
CA LYS A 82 6.50 -20.48 -10.26
C LYS A 82 5.93 -20.26 -8.87
N PHE A 83 6.24 -19.11 -8.25
CA PHE A 83 5.69 -18.73 -6.95
C PHE A 83 4.16 -18.68 -6.98
N LEU A 84 3.59 -17.93 -7.92
CA LEU A 84 2.15 -17.77 -8.04
C LEU A 84 1.46 -19.12 -8.32
N LYS A 85 2.08 -19.97 -9.15
CA LYS A 85 1.60 -21.33 -9.38
C LYS A 85 1.59 -22.15 -8.08
N GLN A 86 2.65 -22.08 -7.28
CA GLN A 86 2.74 -22.81 -6.02
C GLN A 86 1.70 -22.34 -4.99
N ILE A 87 1.52 -21.03 -4.83
CA ILE A 87 0.48 -20.48 -3.95
C ILE A 87 -0.91 -20.96 -4.41
N ALA A 88 -1.17 -20.94 -5.71
CA ALA A 88 -2.44 -21.38 -6.28
C ALA A 88 -2.70 -22.89 -6.09
N THR A 89 -1.67 -23.72 -6.04
CA THR A 89 -1.78 -25.18 -5.85
C THR A 89 -1.60 -25.63 -4.39
N THR A 90 -1.29 -24.72 -3.46
CA THR A 90 -1.15 -25.07 -2.04
C THR A 90 -2.51 -25.51 -1.48
N ALA A 91 -2.53 -26.63 -0.75
CA ALA A 91 -3.76 -27.20 -0.21
C ALA A 91 -4.49 -26.20 0.71
N SER A 92 -5.81 -26.24 0.67
CA SER A 92 -6.68 -25.48 1.58
C SER A 92 -6.93 -26.28 2.87
N PRO A 93 -7.09 -25.62 4.04
CA PRO A 93 -6.99 -24.18 4.22
C PRO A 93 -5.53 -23.71 4.26
N ASN A 94 -5.27 -22.51 3.77
CA ASN A 94 -3.99 -21.80 3.88
C ASN A 94 -4.24 -20.31 4.15
N LEU A 95 -3.16 -19.53 4.34
CA LEU A 95 -3.25 -18.10 4.68
C LEU A 95 -4.12 -17.31 3.69
N LYS A 96 -3.95 -17.54 2.38
CA LYS A 96 -4.73 -16.87 1.33
C LYS A 96 -6.21 -17.22 1.46
N THR A 97 -6.53 -18.51 1.53
CA THR A 97 -7.94 -18.93 1.57
C THR A 97 -8.62 -18.48 2.85
N GLN A 98 -7.89 -18.42 3.98
CA GLN A 98 -8.42 -17.89 5.23
C GLN A 98 -8.71 -16.39 5.14
N ILE A 99 -7.79 -15.59 4.59
CA ILE A 99 -8.03 -14.15 4.37
C ILE A 99 -9.29 -13.95 3.51
N LEU A 100 -9.40 -14.68 2.39
CA LEU A 100 -10.57 -14.56 1.50
C LEU A 100 -11.87 -15.02 2.18
N HIS A 101 -11.79 -16.05 3.01
CA HIS A 101 -12.91 -16.53 3.82
C HIS A 101 -13.37 -15.46 4.83
N ASP A 102 -12.46 -14.90 5.62
CA ASP A 102 -12.80 -13.88 6.63
C ASP A 102 -13.38 -12.62 5.98
N LEU A 103 -12.86 -12.23 4.81
CA LEU A 103 -13.43 -11.16 4.00
C LEU A 103 -14.87 -11.45 3.58
N SER A 104 -15.18 -12.68 3.18
CA SER A 104 -16.53 -13.07 2.79
C SER A 104 -17.50 -13.03 3.98
N LEU A 105 -17.04 -13.45 5.17
CA LEU A 105 -17.83 -13.43 6.40
C LEU A 105 -18.12 -12.01 6.89
N LEU A 106 -17.16 -11.09 6.77
CA LEU A 106 -17.36 -9.69 7.16
C LEU A 106 -18.27 -8.90 6.22
N LYS A 107 -18.43 -9.35 4.97
CA LYS A 107 -19.33 -8.71 3.99
C LYS A 107 -20.78 -9.15 4.12
N THR A 108 -21.01 -10.33 4.65
CA THR A 108 -22.36 -10.90 4.78
C THR A 108 -22.96 -10.53 6.13
N ASP A 109 -24.30 -10.48 6.20
CA ASP A 109 -25.02 -10.38 7.46
C ASP A 109 -25.14 -11.77 8.11
N SER A 110 -23.97 -12.38 8.37
CA SER A 110 -23.89 -13.71 8.95
C SER A 110 -24.09 -13.65 10.46
N LYS A 111 -24.63 -14.73 11.06
CA LYS A 111 -24.70 -14.92 12.52
C LYS A 111 -23.32 -15.08 13.19
N VAL A 112 -22.23 -14.92 12.43
CA VAL A 112 -20.87 -15.10 12.90
C VAL A 112 -20.46 -13.92 13.79
N ASN A 113 -19.60 -14.18 14.77
CA ASN A 113 -18.99 -13.14 15.56
C ASN A 113 -18.03 -12.29 14.70
N ARG A 114 -18.58 -11.25 14.05
CA ARG A 114 -17.84 -10.33 13.16
C ARG A 114 -16.69 -9.61 13.86
N ALA A 115 -16.77 -9.40 15.17
CA ALA A 115 -15.67 -8.81 15.93
C ALA A 115 -14.45 -9.76 15.95
N ASN A 116 -14.67 -11.06 16.16
CA ASN A 116 -13.58 -12.05 16.13
C ASN A 116 -13.02 -12.22 14.70
N VAL A 117 -13.88 -12.32 13.69
CA VAL A 117 -13.43 -12.41 12.28
C VAL A 117 -12.61 -11.17 11.88
N LEU A 118 -13.02 -9.97 12.32
CA LEU A 118 -12.27 -8.75 12.04
C LEU A 118 -10.89 -8.78 12.70
N LYS A 119 -10.81 -9.21 13.96
CA LYS A 119 -9.54 -9.35 14.67
C LYS A 119 -8.60 -10.32 13.95
N GLU A 120 -9.14 -11.45 13.52
CA GLU A 120 -8.41 -12.49 12.79
C GLU A 120 -7.90 -11.98 11.43
N LEU A 121 -8.76 -11.31 10.66
CA LEU A 121 -8.37 -10.71 9.38
C LEU A 121 -7.26 -9.69 9.54
N ILE A 122 -7.36 -8.77 10.52
CA ILE A 122 -6.32 -7.76 10.80
C ILE A 122 -4.98 -8.47 11.05
N ALA A 123 -5.00 -9.49 11.91
CA ALA A 123 -3.80 -10.20 12.29
C ALA A 123 -3.22 -11.02 11.13
N LEU A 124 -4.03 -11.65 10.28
CA LEU A 124 -3.58 -12.34 9.06
C LEU A 124 -2.97 -11.38 8.03
N ILE A 125 -3.55 -10.21 7.82
CA ILE A 125 -2.99 -9.21 6.90
C ILE A 125 -1.62 -8.73 7.39
N ILE A 126 -1.47 -8.49 8.69
CA ILE A 126 -0.16 -8.16 9.27
C ILE A 126 0.80 -9.34 9.13
N TYR A 127 0.32 -10.56 9.36
CA TYR A 127 1.10 -11.78 9.31
C TYR A 127 1.77 -12.01 7.96
N ILE A 128 1.01 -11.87 6.85
CA ILE A 128 1.56 -12.11 5.50
C ILE A 128 2.61 -11.07 5.08
N HIS A 129 2.64 -9.91 5.74
CA HIS A 129 3.60 -8.82 5.47
C HIS A 129 4.89 -8.94 6.28
N ARG A 130 4.99 -9.94 7.15
CA ARG A 130 6.21 -10.27 7.89
C ARG A 130 7.04 -11.22 7.03
N PRO A 131 8.21 -10.79 6.50
CA PRO A 131 8.99 -11.60 5.57
C PRO A 131 9.36 -12.99 6.12
N VAL A 132 9.70 -13.04 7.40
CA VAL A 132 10.03 -14.26 8.16
C VAL A 132 8.94 -15.34 8.14
N ASN A 133 7.68 -14.95 7.94
CA ASN A 133 6.55 -15.87 7.92
C ASN A 133 6.28 -16.47 6.53
N ILE A 134 6.90 -15.94 5.48
CA ILE A 134 6.62 -16.32 4.09
C ILE A 134 7.74 -17.17 3.50
N GLY A 135 9.00 -16.93 3.88
CA GLY A 135 10.14 -17.64 3.28
C GLY A 135 10.85 -18.60 4.24
N SER A 136 11.43 -19.66 3.68
CA SER A 136 12.35 -20.53 4.41
C SER A 136 13.66 -19.81 4.75
N ASN A 137 14.14 -19.96 5.98
CA ASN A 137 15.42 -19.43 6.45
C ASN A 137 16.47 -20.54 6.72
N LYS A 138 16.22 -21.78 6.27
CA LYS A 138 17.10 -22.93 6.55
C LYS A 138 18.55 -22.76 6.09
N GLN A 139 18.80 -21.85 5.15
CA GLN A 139 20.13 -21.57 4.61
C GLN A 139 21.00 -20.72 5.55
N ILE A 140 20.39 -19.94 6.45
CA ILE A 140 21.10 -19.01 7.34
C ILE A 140 20.62 -19.27 8.76
N THR A 141 21.46 -19.96 9.53
CA THR A 141 21.14 -20.39 10.90
C THR A 141 21.49 -19.32 11.93
N SER A 142 22.60 -18.59 11.73
CA SER A 142 23.10 -17.58 12.68
C SER A 142 23.65 -16.33 11.99
N VAL A 143 23.52 -15.20 12.69
CA VAL A 143 24.05 -13.87 12.31
C VAL A 143 24.57 -13.16 13.56
N ILE A 144 25.43 -12.16 13.39
CA ILE A 144 25.86 -11.29 14.50
C ILE A 144 24.85 -10.14 14.68
N PHE A 145 24.46 -9.90 15.94
CA PHE A 145 23.65 -8.76 16.35
C PHE A 145 24.18 -8.23 17.67
N ASN A 146 24.58 -6.95 17.71
CA ASN A 146 25.22 -6.31 18.85
C ASN A 146 26.44 -7.12 19.34
N GLY A 147 27.28 -7.55 18.40
CA GLY A 147 28.49 -8.35 18.68
C GLY A 147 28.24 -9.77 19.19
N LYS A 148 27.00 -10.29 19.18
CA LYS A 148 26.68 -11.65 19.62
C LYS A 148 26.04 -12.47 18.51
N PRO A 149 26.40 -13.76 18.35
CA PRO A 149 25.70 -14.65 17.45
C PRO A 149 24.29 -14.91 17.97
N ILE A 150 23.31 -14.72 17.10
CA ILE A 150 21.90 -15.06 17.34
C ILE A 150 21.35 -15.87 16.18
N ARG A 151 20.27 -16.62 16.42
CA ARG A 151 19.56 -17.29 15.33
C ARG A 151 18.99 -16.25 14.37
N PHE A 152 19.10 -16.50 13.07
CA PHE A 152 18.58 -15.56 12.06
C PHE A 152 17.05 -15.34 12.21
N SER A 153 16.31 -16.39 12.54
CA SER A 153 14.88 -16.26 12.88
C SER A 153 14.63 -15.33 14.06
N VAL A 154 15.47 -15.37 15.09
CA VAL A 154 15.35 -14.48 16.27
C VAL A 154 15.66 -13.03 15.90
N LEU A 155 16.63 -12.79 15.01
CA LEU A 155 16.88 -11.45 14.47
C LEU A 155 15.60 -10.90 13.84
N LEU A 156 15.03 -11.67 12.90
CA LEU A 156 13.87 -11.24 12.13
C LEU A 156 12.60 -11.09 12.97
N ASP A 157 12.30 -12.04 13.87
CA ASP A 157 11.05 -12.07 14.63
C ASP A 157 11.03 -11.20 15.88
N SER A 158 12.19 -10.95 16.49
CA SER A 158 12.25 -10.31 17.81
C SER A 158 13.15 -9.08 17.84
N CYS A 159 14.37 -9.18 17.33
CA CYS A 159 15.33 -8.08 17.45
C CYS A 159 14.97 -6.89 16.56
N LEU A 160 14.71 -7.13 15.26
CA LEU A 160 14.34 -6.05 14.34
C LEU A 160 13.01 -5.39 14.74
N PHE A 161 12.05 -6.17 15.26
CA PHE A 161 10.80 -5.63 15.78
C PHE A 161 11.01 -4.76 17.02
N LYS A 162 11.85 -5.19 17.97
CA LYS A 162 12.21 -4.35 19.13
C LYS A 162 12.92 -3.05 18.72
N MET A 163 13.69 -3.07 17.64
CA MET A 163 14.28 -1.84 17.08
C MET A 163 13.21 -0.88 16.53
N GLN A 164 12.03 -1.37 16.11
CA GLN A 164 10.92 -0.51 15.64
C GLN A 164 10.31 0.30 16.77
N GLU A 165 10.54 -0.09 18.01
CA GLU A 165 10.07 0.62 19.19
C GLU A 165 10.90 1.88 19.49
N SER A 166 12.00 2.07 18.77
CA SER A 166 12.90 3.21 18.95
C SER A 166 12.37 4.47 18.23
N PRO A 167 12.40 5.66 18.86
CA PRO A 167 11.85 6.92 18.32
C PRO A 167 12.56 7.48 17.07
N SER A 168 13.55 6.77 16.49
CA SER A 168 14.40 7.22 15.40
C SER A 168 13.80 7.10 13.99
N ILE A 169 12.53 6.72 13.81
CA ILE A 169 11.91 6.64 12.47
C ILE A 169 11.48 8.04 12.00
N LYS A 170 12.47 8.88 11.64
CA LYS A 170 12.26 10.10 10.84
C LYS A 170 12.41 9.76 9.35
N GLY A 171 11.41 10.12 8.55
CA GLY A 171 11.60 10.24 7.09
C GLY A 171 10.97 9.15 6.21
N MET A 172 10.08 8.30 6.72
CA MET A 172 9.40 7.33 5.85
C MET A 172 8.41 8.05 4.92
N LYS A 173 8.81 8.23 3.66
CA LYS A 173 7.99 8.86 2.62
C LYS A 173 7.03 7.81 2.07
N THR A 174 5.80 7.78 2.59
CA THR A 174 4.74 6.92 2.08
C THR A 174 4.29 7.45 0.72
N PHE A 175 4.71 6.79 -0.37
CA PHE A 175 4.20 7.05 -1.71
C PHE A 175 3.15 6.00 -2.03
N ILE A 176 1.89 6.30 -1.70
CA ILE A 176 0.76 5.58 -2.29
C ILE A 176 -0.25 6.62 -2.74
N ASP A 177 -0.67 6.44 -3.98
CA ASP A 177 -1.71 7.21 -4.61
C ASP A 177 -3.05 6.85 -3.98
N ALA A 178 -3.87 7.85 -3.63
CA ALA A 178 -5.17 7.62 -3.00
C ALA A 178 -6.10 6.76 -3.86
N GLY A 179 -5.86 6.71 -5.18
CA GLY A 179 -6.57 5.83 -6.11
C GLY A 179 -6.29 4.34 -5.98
N GLU A 180 -5.10 3.94 -5.54
CA GLU A 180 -4.77 2.53 -5.31
C GLU A 180 -5.56 1.96 -4.11
N MET A 181 -6.01 2.82 -3.20
CA MET A 181 -6.75 2.43 -1.99
C MET A 181 -8.19 1.95 -2.23
N THR A 182 -8.69 2.05 -3.46
CA THR A 182 -10.11 1.80 -3.79
C THR A 182 -10.39 0.48 -4.51
N THR A 183 -9.35 -0.26 -4.91
CA THR A 183 -9.52 -1.49 -5.70
C THR A 183 -8.82 -2.67 -5.05
N PHE A 184 -9.55 -3.44 -4.24
CA PHE A 184 -9.10 -4.76 -3.80
C PHE A 184 -9.62 -5.87 -4.71
N LYS A 185 -8.72 -6.76 -5.12
CA LYS A 185 -8.98 -7.99 -5.87
C LYS A 185 -8.34 -9.17 -5.13
N SER A 186 -8.92 -10.35 -5.25
CA SER A 186 -8.37 -11.57 -4.64
C SER A 186 -6.92 -11.86 -5.07
N LYS A 187 -6.56 -11.50 -6.31
CA LYS A 187 -5.20 -11.61 -6.86
C LYS A 187 -4.19 -10.69 -6.16
N ASP A 188 -4.65 -9.66 -5.45
CA ASP A 188 -3.77 -8.75 -4.73
C ASP A 188 -3.12 -9.48 -3.55
N VAL A 189 -3.84 -10.39 -2.87
CA VAL A 189 -3.28 -11.21 -1.79
C VAL A 189 -2.10 -12.06 -2.29
N ASP A 190 -2.19 -12.63 -3.49
CA ASP A 190 -1.08 -13.39 -4.09
C ASP A 190 0.16 -12.52 -4.31
N ASN A 191 -0.06 -11.29 -4.80
CA ASN A 191 1.02 -10.34 -5.01
C ASN A 191 1.62 -9.87 -3.68
N TRP A 192 0.83 -9.64 -2.62
CA TRP A 192 1.35 -9.19 -1.32
C TRP A 192 2.22 -10.25 -0.63
N ILE A 193 1.80 -11.52 -0.73
CA ILE A 193 2.62 -12.64 -0.25
C ILE A 193 3.91 -12.69 -1.08
N TYR A 194 3.85 -12.50 -2.40
CA TYR A 194 5.05 -12.45 -3.25
C TYR A 194 5.98 -11.29 -2.91
N ASP A 195 5.45 -10.09 -2.66
CA ASP A 195 6.25 -8.93 -2.31
C ASP A 195 6.98 -9.15 -0.98
N SER A 196 6.29 -9.75 -0.01
CA SER A 196 6.88 -10.13 1.28
C SER A 196 7.94 -11.23 1.13
N PHE A 197 7.73 -12.17 0.20
CA PHE A 197 8.71 -13.17 -0.19
C PHE A 197 9.95 -12.54 -0.84
N GLN A 198 9.81 -11.51 -1.67
CA GLN A 198 10.96 -10.78 -2.24
C GLN A 198 11.76 -10.06 -1.17
N VAL A 199 11.08 -9.40 -0.22
CA VAL A 199 11.76 -8.78 0.93
C VAL A 199 12.54 -9.82 1.74
N HIS A 200 11.96 -11.01 1.95
CA HIS A 200 12.65 -12.13 2.61
C HIS A 200 13.91 -12.54 1.86
N ASN A 201 13.84 -12.69 0.53
CA ASN A 201 15.01 -13.03 -0.28
C ASN A 201 16.10 -11.94 -0.18
N SER A 202 15.74 -10.66 -0.21
CA SER A 202 16.71 -9.57 -0.02
C SER A 202 17.37 -9.61 1.37
N MET A 203 16.61 -9.99 2.41
CA MET A 203 17.19 -10.19 3.75
C MET A 203 18.15 -11.38 3.77
N LEU A 204 17.81 -12.50 3.13
CA LEU A 204 18.72 -13.65 3.02
C LEU A 204 20.01 -13.28 2.28
N GLU A 205 19.91 -12.57 1.16
CA GLU A 205 21.06 -12.12 0.38
C GLU A 205 21.98 -11.22 1.22
N LEU A 206 21.40 -10.25 1.92
CA LEU A 206 22.14 -9.34 2.78
C LEU A 206 22.82 -10.09 3.95
N ALA A 207 22.14 -11.07 4.54
CA ALA A 207 22.70 -11.92 5.58
C ALA A 207 23.87 -12.78 5.09
N ALA A 208 23.78 -13.29 3.86
CA ALA A 208 24.84 -14.09 3.25
C ALA A 208 26.09 -13.24 2.92
N GLN A 209 25.89 -11.98 2.53
CA GLN A 209 26.98 -11.05 2.21
C GLN A 209 27.69 -10.53 3.47
N HIS A 210 26.96 -10.39 4.59
CA HIS A 210 27.45 -9.74 5.81
C HIS A 210 27.12 -10.55 7.10
N PRO A 211 27.50 -11.84 7.20
CA PRO A 211 27.06 -12.70 8.31
C PRO A 211 27.60 -12.28 9.69
N HIS A 212 28.63 -11.44 9.72
CA HIS A 212 29.36 -11.04 10.93
C HIS A 212 29.34 -9.53 11.22
N ASP A 213 28.47 -8.77 10.56
CA ASP A 213 28.47 -7.31 10.63
C ASP A 213 27.11 -6.76 11.09
N ASP A 214 27.14 -5.87 12.09
CA ASP A 214 25.95 -5.16 12.56
C ASP A 214 25.41 -4.17 11.49
N ILE A 215 26.20 -3.79 10.47
CA ILE A 215 25.74 -2.96 9.34
C ILE A 215 24.53 -3.58 8.63
N MET A 216 24.50 -4.91 8.51
CA MET A 216 23.38 -5.64 7.91
C MET A 216 22.07 -5.43 8.69
N THR A 217 22.13 -5.28 10.01
CA THR A 217 20.95 -5.08 10.85
C THR A 217 20.18 -3.82 10.48
N ASN A 218 20.86 -2.72 10.17
CA ASN A 218 20.21 -1.46 9.79
C ASN A 218 19.51 -1.58 8.42
N SER A 219 20.16 -2.17 7.43
CA SER A 219 19.56 -2.40 6.11
C SER A 219 18.39 -3.39 6.17
N MET A 220 18.48 -4.44 7.00
CA MET A 220 17.33 -5.33 7.26
C MET A 220 16.19 -4.61 7.95
N PHE A 221 16.49 -3.71 8.88
CA PHE A 221 15.49 -2.92 9.55
C PHE A 221 14.73 -2.02 8.57
N GLU A 222 15.41 -1.41 7.59
CA GLU A 222 14.77 -0.64 6.51
C GLU A 222 13.86 -1.52 5.64
N LEU A 223 14.34 -2.70 5.23
CA LEU A 223 13.56 -3.67 4.47
C LEU A 223 12.31 -4.12 5.22
N LEU A 224 12.45 -4.45 6.51
CA LEU A 224 11.34 -4.85 7.38
C LEU A 224 10.33 -3.71 7.51
N ASN A 225 10.81 -2.48 7.72
CA ASN A 225 9.95 -1.32 7.85
C ASN A 225 9.15 -1.01 6.59
N LYS A 226 9.77 -1.14 5.41
CA LYS A 226 9.07 -1.00 4.13
C LYS A 226 7.95 -2.04 4.00
N SER A 227 8.26 -3.31 4.27
CA SER A 227 7.28 -4.40 4.19
C SER A 227 6.16 -4.24 5.21
N LEU A 228 6.51 -4.03 6.48
CA LEU A 228 5.55 -4.08 7.57
C LEU A 228 4.79 -2.77 7.74
N GLN A 229 5.48 -1.63 7.84
CA GLN A 229 4.79 -0.38 8.16
C GLN A 229 4.03 0.14 6.94
N SER A 230 4.69 0.19 5.78
CA SER A 230 4.05 0.69 4.56
C SER A 230 3.05 -0.31 4.02
N ASN A 231 3.48 -1.51 3.60
CA ASN A 231 2.57 -2.40 2.88
C ASN A 231 1.46 -2.96 3.79
N ALA A 232 1.77 -3.41 5.01
CA ALA A 232 0.71 -3.95 5.89
C ALA A 232 -0.32 -2.88 6.27
N GLY A 233 0.10 -1.66 6.63
CA GLY A 233 -0.81 -0.57 6.98
C GLY A 233 -1.72 -0.15 5.82
N ILE A 234 -1.15 -0.05 4.61
CA ILE A 234 -1.88 0.28 3.38
C ILE A 234 -2.85 -0.83 3.01
N HIS A 235 -2.36 -2.06 2.88
CA HIS A 235 -3.20 -3.17 2.42
C HIS A 235 -4.30 -3.46 3.43
N LEU A 236 -4.03 -3.27 4.73
CA LEU A 236 -5.05 -3.33 5.75
C LEU A 236 -6.12 -2.26 5.55
N ALA A 237 -5.75 -0.98 5.41
CA ALA A 237 -6.72 0.07 5.16
C ALA A 237 -7.52 -0.16 3.88
N MET A 238 -6.89 -0.63 2.80
CA MET A 238 -7.56 -0.96 1.55
C MET A 238 -8.59 -2.08 1.73
N VAL A 239 -8.20 -3.17 2.40
CA VAL A 239 -9.09 -4.30 2.69
C VAL A 239 -10.27 -3.86 3.56
N LEU A 240 -10.02 -3.09 4.62
CA LEU A 240 -11.07 -2.63 5.53
C LEU A 240 -12.00 -1.61 4.87
N ASN A 241 -11.47 -0.75 4.00
CA ASN A 241 -12.26 0.13 3.14
C ASN A 241 -13.14 -0.68 2.19
N TYR A 242 -12.57 -1.66 1.51
CA TYR A 242 -13.31 -2.52 0.61
C TYR A 242 -14.43 -3.29 1.32
N VAL A 243 -14.23 -3.75 2.56
CA VAL A 243 -15.25 -4.49 3.33
C VAL A 243 -16.35 -3.58 3.86
N PHE A 244 -16.00 -2.43 4.45
CA PHE A 244 -16.94 -1.60 5.21
C PHE A 244 -17.46 -0.37 4.46
N ASN A 245 -16.97 -0.09 3.27
CA ASN A 245 -17.44 1.00 2.42
C ASN A 245 -18.07 0.46 1.12
N PRO A 246 -19.41 0.29 1.08
CA PRO A 246 -20.12 -0.24 -0.08
C PRO A 246 -19.90 0.56 -1.38
N GLN A 247 -19.60 1.86 -1.28
CA GLN A 247 -19.37 2.71 -2.45
C GLN A 247 -18.10 2.30 -3.23
N LEU A 248 -17.11 1.73 -2.53
CA LEU A 248 -15.88 1.20 -3.13
C LEU A 248 -16.05 -0.19 -3.73
N GLN A 249 -17.16 -0.87 -3.44
CA GLN A 249 -17.47 -2.18 -4.03
C GLN A 249 -18.13 -2.03 -5.40
N SER A 250 -18.80 -0.90 -5.65
CA SER A 250 -19.47 -0.57 -6.91
C SER A 250 -18.58 0.13 -7.96
N SER A 251 -17.36 0.56 -7.58
CA SER A 251 -16.42 1.17 -8.51
C SER A 251 -15.70 0.13 -9.36
N ASN A 252 -15.91 0.19 -10.68
CA ASN A 252 -15.35 -0.74 -11.66
C ASN A 252 -13.80 -0.82 -11.54
N PRO A 253 -13.15 -2.00 -11.53
CA PRO A 253 -11.80 -2.20 -10.95
C PRO A 253 -10.59 -1.74 -11.78
N GLY A 254 -10.72 -0.68 -12.58
CA GLY A 254 -9.71 -0.29 -13.57
C GLY A 254 -9.40 1.19 -13.59
N ILE A 255 -9.46 1.91 -12.48
CA ILE A 255 -9.34 3.37 -12.48
C ILE A 255 -8.41 3.80 -11.35
N SER A 256 -7.15 4.08 -11.68
CA SER A 256 -6.20 4.66 -10.69
C SER A 256 -6.48 6.14 -10.50
N HIS A 257 -7.09 6.55 -9.39
CA HIS A 257 -7.30 7.97 -9.08
C HIS A 257 -6.01 8.68 -8.65
N VAL A 258 -5.37 9.39 -9.59
CA VAL A 258 -4.27 10.33 -9.37
C VAL A 258 -4.85 11.68 -8.95
N ARG A 259 -4.65 12.06 -7.69
CA ARG A 259 -5.02 13.40 -7.18
C ARG A 259 -3.83 14.36 -7.26
N PRO A 260 -3.97 15.61 -7.75
CA PRO A 260 -2.93 16.61 -7.61
C PRO A 260 -2.93 17.17 -6.20
N ASP A 261 -1.77 17.12 -5.55
CA ASP A 261 -1.38 18.20 -4.66
C ASP A 261 -0.59 19.21 -5.49
N THR A 262 -0.79 20.48 -5.19
CA THR A 262 -0.31 21.63 -5.96
C THR A 262 1.22 21.68 -6.01
N GLY A 263 1.79 21.29 -7.16
CA GLY A 263 3.12 21.67 -7.64
C GLY A 263 4.26 20.69 -7.36
N ASN A 264 4.64 19.85 -8.34
CA ASN A 264 6.00 19.32 -8.49
C ASN A 264 6.22 18.43 -9.74
N LEU A 265 7.45 18.47 -10.31
CA LEU A 265 7.95 17.58 -11.39
C LEU A 265 7.81 16.07 -11.11
N ALA A 266 7.56 15.67 -9.86
CA ALA A 266 7.35 14.28 -9.47
C ALA A 266 6.10 13.67 -10.14
N HIS A 267 5.08 14.47 -10.47
CA HIS A 267 3.81 13.99 -11.06
C HIS A 267 3.97 13.42 -12.46
N ARG A 268 4.72 14.12 -13.33
CA ARG A 268 4.98 13.64 -14.70
C ARG A 268 5.71 12.29 -14.69
N SER A 269 6.64 12.08 -13.76
CA SER A 269 7.37 10.82 -13.64
C SER A 269 6.47 9.64 -13.22
N ASN A 270 5.41 9.91 -12.45
CA ASN A 270 4.43 8.91 -12.05
C ASN A 270 3.47 8.57 -13.19
N LEU A 271 2.99 9.58 -13.93
CA LEU A 271 2.18 9.36 -15.13
C LEU A 271 2.92 8.49 -16.16
N LEU A 272 4.20 8.77 -16.40
CA LEU A 272 5.00 7.96 -17.34
C LEU A 272 5.19 6.50 -16.91
N LYS A 273 5.06 6.17 -15.62
CA LYS A 273 5.07 4.79 -15.13
C LYS A 273 3.72 4.10 -15.28
N SER A 274 2.64 4.87 -15.38
CA SER A 274 1.26 4.37 -15.52
C SER A 274 0.81 4.22 -16.98
N ILE A 275 1.70 4.38 -17.96
CA ILE A 275 1.40 4.15 -19.38
C ILE A 275 0.83 2.73 -19.58
N GLY A 276 -0.22 2.62 -20.39
CA GLY A 276 -0.96 1.38 -20.65
C GLY A 276 -2.05 1.08 -19.63
N HIS A 277 -2.12 1.82 -18.52
CA HIS A 277 -3.13 1.64 -17.49
C HIS A 277 -4.23 2.69 -17.58
N SER A 278 -5.43 2.34 -17.11
CA SER A 278 -6.52 3.30 -16.97
C SER A 278 -6.37 4.09 -15.67
N VAL A 279 -6.36 5.41 -15.80
CA VAL A 279 -6.13 6.37 -14.73
C VAL A 279 -7.34 7.31 -14.62
N TYR A 280 -7.43 8.00 -13.50
CA TYR A 280 -8.33 9.11 -13.23
C TYR A 280 -7.50 10.26 -12.70
N TYR A 281 -7.30 11.27 -13.53
CA TYR A 281 -6.38 12.37 -13.31
C TYR A 281 -7.15 13.66 -13.10
N GLY A 282 -7.00 14.29 -11.93
CA GLY A 282 -7.44 15.67 -11.72
C GLY A 282 -6.35 16.64 -12.17
N SER A 283 -6.66 17.80 -12.74
CA SER A 283 -5.76 18.97 -12.77
C SER A 283 -6.47 20.19 -13.36
N LYS A 284 -5.87 21.37 -13.22
CA LYS A 284 -6.35 22.58 -13.90
C LYS A 284 -5.99 22.54 -15.38
N VAL A 285 -6.92 22.93 -16.24
CA VAL A 285 -6.67 23.16 -17.66
C VAL A 285 -6.08 24.55 -17.85
N PHE A 286 -4.83 24.61 -18.29
CA PHE A 286 -4.11 25.87 -18.51
C PHE A 286 -4.23 26.38 -19.93
N GLN A 287 -4.33 25.48 -20.89
CA GLN A 287 -4.45 25.84 -22.30
C GLN A 287 -5.38 24.88 -23.01
N ILE A 288 -6.13 25.41 -23.97
CA ILE A 288 -6.95 24.65 -24.91
C ILE A 288 -6.49 24.99 -26.32
N ARG A 289 -6.42 23.96 -27.17
CA ARG A 289 -6.15 24.13 -28.60
C ARG A 289 -7.10 23.26 -29.39
N THR A 290 -7.77 23.84 -30.38
CA THR A 290 -8.63 23.09 -31.29
C THR A 290 -7.94 22.99 -32.65
N ASP A 291 -7.80 21.77 -33.15
CA ASP A 291 -7.31 21.50 -34.51
C ASP A 291 -8.52 21.11 -35.36
N SER A 292 -9.05 22.08 -36.10
CA SER A 292 -10.24 21.92 -36.92
C SER A 292 -10.05 20.94 -38.09
N LEU A 293 -8.81 20.80 -38.58
CA LEU A 293 -8.50 19.87 -39.68
C LEU A 293 -8.47 18.41 -39.19
N LYS A 294 -7.99 18.20 -37.95
CA LYS A 294 -7.96 16.88 -37.33
C LYS A 294 -9.22 16.53 -36.54
N HIS A 295 -10.16 17.46 -36.42
CA HIS A 295 -11.38 17.31 -35.62
C HIS A 295 -11.09 16.89 -34.16
N ILE A 296 -10.08 17.50 -33.55
CA ILE A 296 -9.64 17.21 -32.16
C ILE A 296 -9.47 18.50 -31.37
N THR A 297 -9.97 18.50 -30.14
CA THR A 297 -9.66 19.51 -29.11
C THR A 297 -8.65 18.92 -28.12
N TYR A 298 -7.61 19.69 -27.83
CA TYR A 298 -6.55 19.37 -26.88
C TYR A 298 -6.73 20.20 -25.61
N LEU A 299 -6.76 19.56 -24.45
CA LEU A 299 -6.67 20.21 -23.15
C LEU A 299 -5.28 19.93 -22.57
N TYR A 300 -4.56 20.98 -22.19
CA TYR A 300 -3.25 20.90 -21.56
C TYR A 300 -3.42 21.10 -20.05
N LEU A 301 -3.16 20.03 -19.31
CA LEU A 301 -3.38 19.97 -17.87
C LEU A 301 -2.06 20.16 -17.10
N GLY A 302 -2.15 20.79 -15.93
CA GLY A 302 -1.00 21.06 -15.04
C GLY A 302 -0.23 22.31 -15.42
N GLU A 303 0.09 22.46 -16.71
CA GLU A 303 0.71 23.66 -17.29
C GLU A 303 0.31 23.81 -18.77
N ALA A 304 0.62 24.96 -19.38
CA ALA A 304 0.45 25.17 -20.82
C ALA A 304 1.51 24.42 -21.63
N TYR A 305 1.28 24.26 -22.93
CA TYR A 305 2.29 23.72 -23.84
C TYR A 305 3.54 24.61 -23.86
N PRO A 306 4.77 24.04 -23.84
CA PRO A 306 5.12 22.62 -23.95
C PRO A 306 5.32 21.88 -22.62
N ASN A 307 5.01 22.50 -21.48
CA ASN A 307 5.38 22.00 -20.15
C ASN A 307 4.27 21.21 -19.45
N GLN A 308 3.13 20.98 -20.12
CA GLN A 308 2.01 20.27 -19.55
C GLN A 308 2.39 18.91 -18.96
N GLU A 309 1.69 18.53 -17.90
CA GLU A 309 1.85 17.23 -17.26
C GLU A 309 1.11 16.14 -18.03
N LEU A 310 -0.08 16.47 -18.56
CA LEU A 310 -0.96 15.56 -19.29
C LEU A 310 -1.64 16.28 -20.46
N ILE A 311 -1.75 15.61 -21.60
CA ILE A 311 -2.57 16.05 -22.74
C ILE A 311 -3.86 15.25 -22.78
N VAL A 312 -5.01 15.92 -22.87
CA VAL A 312 -6.31 15.25 -23.06
C VAL A 312 -6.84 15.59 -24.43
N LYS A 313 -7.09 14.57 -25.25
CA LYS A 313 -7.63 14.70 -26.60
C LYS A 313 -9.11 14.37 -26.59
N ILE A 314 -9.94 15.31 -27.03
CA ILE A 314 -11.39 15.13 -27.17
C ILE A 314 -11.74 15.23 -28.65
N SER A 315 -12.32 14.18 -29.22
CA SER A 315 -12.77 14.21 -30.62
C SER A 315 -13.94 15.17 -30.80
N SER A 316 -14.09 15.77 -31.98
CA SER A 316 -15.23 16.66 -32.27
C SER A 316 -16.59 15.99 -32.05
N LYS A 317 -16.70 14.67 -32.30
CA LYS A 317 -17.93 13.90 -32.03
C LYS A 317 -18.29 13.90 -30.54
N VAL A 318 -17.31 13.75 -29.66
CA VAL A 318 -17.52 13.83 -28.21
C VAL A 318 -17.75 15.27 -27.78
N MET A 319 -17.06 16.24 -28.39
CA MET A 319 -17.29 17.67 -28.13
C MET A 319 -18.72 18.12 -28.43
N GLN A 320 -19.36 17.57 -29.46
CA GLN A 320 -20.78 17.86 -29.78
C GLN A 320 -21.75 17.44 -28.67
N SER A 321 -21.35 16.51 -27.79
CA SER A 321 -22.17 16.11 -26.65
C SER A 321 -22.15 17.14 -25.52
N PHE A 322 -21.26 18.13 -25.56
CA PHE A 322 -21.24 19.23 -24.60
C PHE A 322 -21.97 20.45 -25.18
N HIS A 323 -22.81 21.08 -24.37
CA HIS A 323 -23.69 22.19 -24.77
C HIS A 323 -22.98 23.55 -24.87
N SER A 324 -21.65 23.59 -24.93
CA SER A 324 -20.86 24.83 -24.87
C SER A 324 -19.49 24.65 -25.53
N SER A 325 -18.82 25.74 -25.86
CA SER A 325 -17.48 25.65 -26.45
C SER A 325 -16.46 25.08 -25.44
N PRO A 326 -15.39 24.42 -25.90
CA PRO A 326 -14.33 23.91 -25.04
C PRO A 326 -13.77 24.97 -24.08
N GLU A 327 -13.60 26.20 -24.56
CA GLU A 327 -13.04 27.31 -23.78
C GLU A 327 -13.96 27.69 -22.62
N MET A 328 -15.27 27.80 -22.86
CA MET A 328 -16.21 28.11 -21.77
C MET A 328 -16.32 26.97 -20.75
N LEU A 329 -16.23 25.72 -21.22
CA LEU A 329 -16.38 24.54 -20.37
C LEU A 329 -15.15 24.28 -19.52
N PHE A 330 -13.96 24.34 -20.11
CA PHE A 330 -12.77 23.76 -19.51
C PHE A 330 -11.68 24.78 -19.19
N GLN A 331 -11.62 25.94 -19.86
CA GLN A 331 -10.49 26.87 -19.69
C GLN A 331 -10.41 27.36 -18.23
N ASN A 332 -9.22 27.26 -17.64
CA ASN A 332 -8.95 27.60 -16.23
C ASN A 332 -9.80 26.84 -15.21
N LYS A 333 -10.53 25.79 -15.61
CA LYS A 333 -11.29 24.94 -14.70
C LYS A 333 -10.42 23.78 -14.22
N PHE A 334 -10.70 23.33 -13.00
CA PHE A 334 -10.15 22.08 -12.49
C PHE A 334 -11.00 20.93 -13.01
N VAL A 335 -10.41 20.04 -13.80
CA VAL A 335 -11.13 18.92 -14.43
C VAL A 335 -10.59 17.61 -13.89
N TYR A 336 -11.45 16.59 -13.89
CA TYR A 336 -11.09 15.21 -13.65
C TYR A 336 -11.30 14.40 -14.91
N VAL A 337 -10.32 13.61 -15.28
CA VAL A 337 -10.27 12.90 -16.56
C VAL A 337 -9.97 11.44 -16.32
N LYS A 338 -10.83 10.57 -16.82
CA LYS A 338 -10.70 9.11 -16.76
C LYS A 338 -10.32 8.56 -18.12
N GLY A 339 -9.33 7.69 -18.19
CA GLY A 339 -9.04 6.95 -19.41
C GLY A 339 -7.72 6.22 -19.39
N THR A 340 -7.46 5.46 -20.45
CA THR A 340 -6.19 4.78 -20.63
C THR A 340 -5.10 5.79 -20.97
N LEU A 341 -4.05 5.78 -20.16
CA LEU A 341 -2.88 6.63 -20.36
C LEU A 341 -2.00 6.02 -21.46
N ILE A 342 -1.71 6.80 -22.49
CA ILE A 342 -0.80 6.44 -23.58
C ILE A 342 0.38 7.41 -23.61
N SER A 343 1.49 7.01 -24.24
CA SER A 343 2.64 7.89 -24.46
C SER A 343 2.73 8.23 -25.94
N LEU A 344 2.74 9.51 -26.27
CA LEU A 344 2.98 10.00 -27.62
C LEU A 344 4.09 11.04 -27.56
N GLU A 345 5.16 10.85 -28.34
CA GLU A 345 6.34 11.72 -28.34
C GLU A 345 6.94 11.95 -26.95
N GLY A 346 6.87 10.93 -26.08
CA GLY A 346 7.37 11.00 -24.70
C GLY A 346 6.53 11.85 -23.74
N LYS A 347 5.31 12.23 -24.15
CA LYS A 347 4.33 12.92 -23.30
C LYS A 347 3.14 12.00 -23.01
N PRO A 348 2.68 11.96 -21.76
CA PRO A 348 1.49 11.19 -21.42
C PRO A 348 0.24 11.87 -22.00
N GLU A 349 -0.67 11.06 -22.52
CA GLU A 349 -1.94 11.51 -23.09
C GLU A 349 -3.11 10.60 -22.70
N ILE A 350 -4.32 11.16 -22.69
CA ILE A 350 -5.59 10.41 -22.61
C ILE A 350 -6.48 10.82 -23.78
N ILE A 351 -7.10 9.83 -24.43
CA ILE A 351 -8.10 10.06 -25.49
C ILE A 351 -9.50 9.85 -24.91
N ILE A 352 -10.35 10.87 -25.05
CA ILE A 352 -11.73 10.87 -24.57
C ILE A 352 -12.67 10.46 -25.70
N ASN A 353 -13.24 9.27 -25.53
CA ASN A 353 -14.24 8.69 -26.43
C ASN A 353 -15.67 8.73 -25.86
N ASP A 354 -15.83 9.05 -24.57
CA ASP A 354 -17.11 9.16 -23.87
C ASP A 354 -17.12 10.46 -23.05
N PRO A 355 -18.10 11.36 -23.22
CA PRO A 355 -18.16 12.63 -22.47
C PRO A 355 -18.20 12.43 -20.95
N ARG A 356 -18.69 11.28 -20.45
CA ARG A 356 -18.72 10.95 -19.01
C ARG A 356 -17.34 10.67 -18.42
N SER A 357 -16.32 10.53 -19.27
CA SER A 357 -14.93 10.34 -18.85
C SER A 357 -14.23 11.63 -18.47
N ILE A 358 -14.89 12.79 -18.59
CA ILE A 358 -14.38 14.07 -18.11
C ILE A 358 -15.45 14.79 -17.29
N SER A 359 -15.08 15.34 -16.14
CA SER A 359 -15.96 16.14 -15.29
C SER A 359 -15.25 17.39 -14.79
N ILE A 360 -16.02 18.45 -14.55
CA ILE A 360 -15.52 19.72 -14.01
C ILE A 360 -15.78 19.70 -12.49
N ASN A 361 -14.78 20.07 -11.70
CA ASN A 361 -14.98 20.36 -10.28
C ASN A 361 -15.47 21.80 -10.15
N ASN A 362 -16.71 21.99 -9.69
CA ASN A 362 -17.29 23.31 -9.47
C ASN A 362 -16.78 23.94 -8.17
#